data_AF-A0AB35JA72-F1
#
_entry.id   AF-A0AB35JA72-F1
#
_cell.length_a   1.000
_cell.length_b   1.000
_cell.length_c   1.000
_cell.angle_alpha   90.00
_cell.angle_beta   90.00
_cell.angle_gamma   90.00
#
_symmetry.space_group_name_H-M   'P 1'
#
loop_
_entity.id
_entity.type
_entity.pdbx_description
1 polymer ?
#
loop_
_entity_poly.entity_id
_entity_poly.type
_entity_poly.pdbx_seq_one_letter_code
_entity_poly.pdbx_strand_id
1 'polypeptide(L)'
;MKGFEEVFIVAWIVFGLYMLVFMVVGADLWSGVRKAKRRGEVRSSYGFKRTVDKLARYYNLLIALTVVDCMQMGGVWYLDGYYGYHIPIFPVITLIGAIGLGCIEVKSIFEKAEDKVRSDYQQVLMLAGEIAKHRTDPEEIAKAVVDYINKESGK
;
A
#
# COMPACT_ATOMS: atom_id res chain seq x y z
N MET A 1 39.03 -8.74 10.70
CA MET A 1 37.88 -8.86 9.77
C MET A 1 36.51 -8.61 10.42
N LYS A 2 36.38 -8.52 11.76
CA LYS A 2 35.10 -8.32 12.47
C LYS A 2 34.23 -7.15 11.92
N GLY A 3 34.82 -5.98 11.66
CA GLY A 3 34.04 -4.83 11.15
C GLY A 3 33.47 -5.00 9.73
N PHE A 4 34.05 -5.85 8.89
CA PHE A 4 33.52 -6.09 7.54
C PHE A 4 32.25 -6.96 7.58
N GLU A 5 32.24 -7.99 8.43
CA GLU A 5 31.09 -8.87 8.62
C GLU A 5 29.89 -8.11 9.20
N GLU A 6 30.12 -7.23 10.18
CA GLU A 6 29.08 -6.39 10.77
C GLU A 6 28.44 -5.46 9.74
N VAL A 7 29.26 -4.76 8.95
CA VAL A 7 28.77 -3.89 7.87
C VAL A 7 27.99 -4.69 6.83
N PHE A 8 28.46 -5.89 6.47
CA PHE A 8 27.77 -6.76 5.54
C PHE A 8 26.39 -7.21 6.06
N ILE A 9 26.31 -7.62 7.34
CA ILE A 9 25.05 -7.99 8.00
C ILE A 9 24.09 -6.81 8.02
N VAL A 10 24.56 -5.63 8.42
CA VAL A 10 23.74 -4.41 8.47
C VAL A 10 23.24 -4.03 7.08
N ALA A 11 24.09 -4.13 6.05
CA ALA A 11 23.69 -3.88 4.67
C ALA A 11 22.56 -4.84 4.22
N TRP A 12 22.64 -6.11 4.58
CA TRP A 12 21.57 -7.09 4.31
C TRP A 12 20.28 -6.80 5.08
N ILE A 13 20.37 -6.33 6.33
CA ILE A 13 19.20 -5.89 7.09
C ILE A 13 18.53 -4.71 6.40
N VAL A 14 19.30 -3.67 6.03
CA VAL A 14 18.79 -2.50 5.31
C VAL A 14 18.16 -2.92 3.98
N PHE A 15 18.83 -3.79 3.21
CA PHE A 15 18.25 -4.35 1.98
C PHE A 15 16.92 -5.05 2.24
N GLY A 16 16.84 -5.88 3.29
CA GLY A 16 15.61 -6.55 3.71
C GLY A 16 14.48 -5.57 4.04
N LEU A 17 14.78 -4.46 4.71
CA LEU A 17 13.79 -3.41 5.02
C LEU A 17 13.24 -2.73 3.76
N TYR A 18 14.11 -2.42 2.79
CA TYR A 18 13.69 -1.83 1.53
C TYR A 18 12.85 -2.80 0.70
N MET A 19 13.23 -4.08 0.71
CA MET A 19 12.47 -5.15 0.07
C MET A 19 11.12 -5.37 0.75
N LEU A 20 11.02 -5.25 2.07
CA LEU A 20 9.74 -5.33 2.78
C LEU A 20 8.78 -4.24 2.29
N VAL A 21 9.24 -2.98 2.26
CA VAL A 21 8.40 -1.86 1.79
C VAL A 21 8.01 -2.05 0.32
N PHE A 22 8.93 -2.54 -0.53
CA PHE A 22 8.61 -2.90 -1.91
C PHE A 22 7.50 -3.93 -1.99
N MET A 23 7.61 -5.02 -1.23
CA MET A 23 6.63 -6.11 -1.24
C MET A 23 5.26 -5.68 -0.74
N VAL A 24 5.19 -4.83 0.29
CA VAL A 24 3.91 -4.32 0.80
C VAL A 24 3.23 -3.40 -0.22
N VAL A 25 3.98 -2.48 -0.84
CA VAL A 25 3.44 -1.63 -1.91
C VAL A 25 3.05 -2.47 -3.15
N GLY A 26 3.82 -3.51 -3.46
CA GLY A 26 3.50 -4.48 -4.50
C GLY A 26 2.22 -5.26 -4.21
N ALA A 27 1.98 -5.62 -2.94
CA ALA A 27 0.74 -6.26 -2.50
C ALA A 27 -0.48 -5.33 -2.64
N ASP A 28 -0.32 -4.02 -2.35
CA ASP A 28 -1.37 -3.01 -2.61
C ASP A 28 -1.73 -2.95 -4.10
N LEU A 29 -0.71 -2.91 -4.97
CA LEU A 29 -0.92 -2.91 -6.42
C LEU A 29 -1.58 -4.20 -6.90
N TRP A 30 -1.07 -5.37 -6.50
CA TRP A 30 -1.66 -6.67 -6.86
C TRP A 30 -3.13 -6.71 -6.44
N SER A 31 -3.43 -6.37 -5.19
CA SER A 31 -4.80 -6.33 -4.67
C SER A 31 -5.71 -5.47 -5.54
N GLY A 32 -5.24 -4.27 -5.93
CA GLY A 32 -5.94 -3.39 -6.86
C GLY A 32 -6.16 -4.01 -8.26
N VAL A 33 -5.12 -4.55 -8.88
CA VAL A 33 -5.18 -5.16 -10.22
C VAL A 33 -6.11 -6.37 -10.25
N ARG A 34 -6.04 -7.23 -9.23
CA ARG A 34 -6.91 -8.41 -9.10
C ARG A 34 -8.37 -8.00 -8.95
N LYS A 35 -8.66 -6.96 -8.16
CA LYS A 35 -10.02 -6.41 -7.98
C LYS A 35 -10.57 -5.83 -9.28
N ALA A 36 -9.79 -5.02 -10.00
CA ALA A 36 -10.17 -4.47 -11.30
C ALA A 36 -10.43 -5.58 -12.32
N LYS A 37 -9.60 -6.64 -12.33
CA LYS A 37 -9.80 -7.79 -13.21
C LYS A 37 -11.12 -8.52 -12.97
N ARG A 38 -11.55 -8.67 -11.72
CA ARG A 38 -12.83 -9.31 -11.38
C ARG A 38 -14.06 -8.49 -11.78
N ARG A 39 -13.92 -7.16 -11.90
CA ARG A 39 -15.02 -6.24 -12.22
C ARG A 39 -15.09 -5.83 -13.68
N GLY A 40 -14.24 -6.38 -14.55
CA GLY A 40 -14.17 -5.98 -15.96
C GLY A 40 -13.61 -4.57 -16.19
N GLU A 41 -13.22 -3.84 -15.13
CA GLU A 41 -12.73 -2.45 -15.24
C GLU A 41 -11.43 -2.38 -16.06
N VAL A 42 -11.30 -1.32 -16.89
CA VAL A 42 -10.12 -1.07 -17.72
C VAL A 42 -8.88 -0.89 -16.84
N ARG A 43 -7.86 -1.71 -17.08
CA ARG A 43 -6.57 -1.65 -16.36
C ARG A 43 -5.73 -0.53 -16.97
N SER A 44 -5.96 0.70 -16.51
CA SER A 44 -5.22 1.86 -17.01
C SER A 44 -3.79 1.89 -16.46
N SER A 45 -2.87 2.44 -17.25
CA SER A 45 -1.46 2.67 -16.86
C SER A 45 -1.33 3.60 -15.64
N TYR A 46 -2.39 4.36 -15.34
CA TYR A 46 -2.46 5.27 -14.21
C TYR A 46 -2.23 4.58 -12.86
N GLY A 47 -2.76 3.35 -12.67
CA GLY A 47 -2.57 2.58 -11.45
C GLY A 47 -1.10 2.23 -11.19
N PHE A 48 -0.37 1.83 -12.24
CA PHE A 48 1.06 1.54 -12.17
C PHE A 48 1.89 2.80 -11.91
N LYS A 49 1.57 3.92 -12.58
CA LYS A 49 2.24 5.20 -12.36
C LYS A 49 2.10 5.66 -10.90
N ARG A 50 0.88 5.54 -10.33
CA ARG A 50 0.63 5.85 -8.92
C ARG A 50 1.48 5.00 -7.97
N THR A 51 1.68 3.73 -8.27
CA THR A 51 2.54 2.84 -7.46
C THR A 51 4.01 3.24 -7.57
N VAL A 52 4.50 3.58 -8.76
CA VAL A 52 5.88 4.09 -8.94
C VAL A 52 6.09 5.39 -8.16
N ASP A 53 5.15 6.33 -8.25
CA ASP A 53 5.22 7.59 -7.49
C ASP A 53 5.21 7.36 -5.97
N LYS A 54 4.45 6.36 -5.51
CA LYS A 54 4.40 5.94 -4.11
C LYS A 54 5.74 5.34 -3.66
N LEU A 55 6.29 4.41 -4.45
CA LEU A 55 7.62 3.83 -4.19
C LEU A 55 8.70 4.91 -4.14
N ALA A 56 8.71 5.85 -5.10
CA ALA A 56 9.67 6.94 -5.12
C ALA A 56 9.62 7.79 -3.84
N ARG A 57 8.41 8.17 -3.38
CA ARG A 57 8.25 8.90 -2.11
C ARG A 57 8.74 8.11 -0.90
N TYR A 58 8.39 6.83 -0.84
CA TYR A 58 8.75 5.96 0.29
C TYR A 58 10.24 5.67 0.33
N TYR A 59 10.87 5.48 -0.83
CA TYR A 59 12.30 5.24 -0.91
C TYR A 59 13.10 6.50 -0.62
N ASN A 60 12.65 7.68 -1.06
CA ASN A 60 13.26 8.95 -0.66
C ASN A 60 13.24 9.13 0.86
N LEU A 61 12.13 8.78 1.52
CA LEU A 61 12.04 8.79 2.97
C LEU A 61 12.98 7.75 3.61
N LEU A 62 12.96 6.49 3.16
CA LEU A 62 13.82 5.44 3.70
C LEU A 62 15.30 5.79 3.56
N ILE A 63 15.72 6.36 2.42
CA ILE A 63 17.11 6.80 2.20
C ILE A 63 17.50 7.85 3.23
N ALA A 64 16.64 8.84 3.47
CA ALA A 64 16.89 9.85 4.50
C ALA A 64 17.04 9.22 5.89
N LEU A 65 16.19 8.25 6.25
CA LEU A 65 16.29 7.53 7.53
C LEU A 65 17.55 6.66 7.62
N THR A 66 17.95 6.01 6.53
CA THR A 66 19.18 5.21 6.45
C THR A 66 20.42 6.07 6.62
N VAL A 67 20.43 7.29 6.07
CA VAL A 67 21.53 8.24 6.31
C VAL A 67 21.64 8.59 7.80
N VAL A 68 20.50 8.79 8.49
CA VAL A 68 20.49 9.03 9.94
C VAL A 68 21.07 7.83 10.70
N ASP A 69 20.67 6.61 10.35
CA ASP A 69 21.25 5.40 10.94
C ASP A 69 22.77 5.31 10.69
N CYS A 70 23.24 5.59 9.47
CA CYS A 70 24.68 5.60 9.17
C CYS A 70 25.44 6.60 10.07
N MET A 71 24.87 7.78 10.34
CA MET A 71 25.46 8.75 11.27
C MET A 71 25.48 8.21 12.72
N GLN A 72 24.38 7.61 13.18
CA GLN A 72 24.30 6.99 14.50
C GLN A 72 25.35 5.87 14.66
N MET A 73 25.49 5.01 13.65
CA MET A 73 26.45 3.91 13.63
C MET A 73 27.90 4.42 13.63
N GLY A 74 28.19 5.53 12.93
CA GLY A 74 29.49 6.19 13.03
C GLY A 74 29.80 6.66 14.46
N GLY A 75 28.80 7.17 15.18
CA GLY A 75 28.91 7.51 16.59
C GLY A 75 29.14 6.28 17.49
N VAL A 76 28.42 5.19 17.25
CA VAL A 76 28.63 3.90 17.96
C VAL A 76 30.03 3.37 17.73
N TRP A 77 30.52 3.39 16.49
CA TRP A 77 31.88 2.97 16.15
C TRP A 77 32.94 3.82 16.87
N TYR A 78 32.74 5.14 16.96
CA TYR A 78 33.61 6.02 17.74
C TYR A 78 33.62 5.66 19.24
N LEU A 79 32.45 5.40 19.82
CA LEU A 79 32.33 5.02 21.23
C LEU A 79 32.95 3.65 21.52
N ASP A 80 32.78 2.69 20.62
CA ASP A 80 33.38 1.36 20.73
C ASP A 80 34.92 1.44 20.67
N GLY A 81 35.45 2.17 19.68
CA GLY A 81 36.90 2.27 19.46
C GLY A 81 37.66 3.07 20.52
N TYR A 82 37.05 4.12 21.08
CA TYR A 82 37.75 5.03 22.02
C TYR A 82 37.36 4.85 23.48
N TYR A 83 36.16 4.33 23.77
CA TYR A 83 35.64 4.20 25.13
C TYR A 83 35.30 2.76 25.51
N GLY A 84 35.48 1.79 24.60
CA GLY A 84 35.22 0.37 24.87
C GLY A 84 33.74 0.04 25.05
N TYR A 85 32.83 0.91 24.57
CA TYR A 85 31.40 0.64 24.59
C TYR A 85 30.98 -0.26 23.43
N HIS A 86 30.81 -1.55 23.72
CA HIS A 86 30.36 -2.56 22.76
C HIS A 86 28.84 -2.49 22.50
N ILE A 87 28.38 -1.41 21.88
CA ILE A 87 26.96 -1.23 21.51
C ILE A 87 26.73 -1.88 20.12
N PRO A 88 25.69 -2.73 19.96
CA PRO A 88 25.42 -3.36 18.67
C PRO A 88 24.99 -2.34 17.61
N ILE A 89 25.54 -2.49 16.40
CA ILE A 89 25.23 -1.65 15.23
C ILE A 89 23.93 -2.16 14.59
N PHE A 90 22.87 -1.35 14.60
CA PHE A 90 21.56 -1.71 14.05
C PHE A 90 20.81 -0.49 13.48
N PRO A 91 20.15 -0.59 12.30
CA PRO A 91 19.45 0.52 11.66
C PRO A 91 18.05 0.74 12.26
N VAL A 92 17.99 1.24 13.49
CA VAL A 92 16.76 1.37 14.28
C VAL A 92 15.80 2.35 13.63
N ILE A 93 16.30 3.48 13.12
CA ILE A 93 15.46 4.56 12.59
C ILE A 93 14.81 4.13 11.28
N THR A 94 15.58 3.48 10.39
CA THR A 94 15.08 2.90 9.14
C THR A 94 14.09 1.77 9.41
N LEU A 95 14.33 0.93 10.43
CA LEU A 95 13.38 -0.12 10.82
C LEU A 95 12.03 0.47 11.20
N ILE A 96 12.00 1.48 12.08
CA ILE A 96 10.77 2.16 12.49
C ILE A 96 10.06 2.77 11.27
N GLY A 97 10.83 3.42 10.39
CA GLY A 97 10.30 3.98 9.14
C GLY A 97 9.65 2.94 8.25
N ALA A 98 10.32 1.80 8.04
CA ALA A 98 9.81 0.70 7.22
C ALA A 98 8.52 0.08 7.82
N ILE A 99 8.48 -0.12 9.14
CA ILE A 99 7.26 -0.57 9.84
C ILE A 99 6.12 0.45 9.64
N GLY A 100 6.40 1.74 9.85
CA GLY A 100 5.41 2.80 9.67
C GLY A 100 4.83 2.83 8.25
N LEU A 101 5.69 2.76 7.23
CA LEU A 101 5.28 2.66 5.83
C LEU A 101 4.46 1.40 5.55
N GLY A 102 4.86 0.26 6.12
CA GLY A 102 4.12 -0.99 6.02
C GLY A 102 2.70 -0.87 6.60
N CYS A 103 2.56 -0.28 7.79
CA CYS A 103 1.27 -0.03 8.43
C CYS A 103 0.36 0.89 7.60
N ILE A 104 0.91 1.95 7.00
CA ILE A 104 0.16 2.88 6.13
C ILE A 104 -0.43 2.12 4.93
N GLU A 105 0.35 1.26 4.30
CA GLU A 105 -0.09 0.50 3.14
C GLU A 105 -1.11 -0.58 3.49
N VAL A 106 -0.90 -1.31 4.59
CA VAL A 106 -1.87 -2.27 5.09
C VAL A 106 -3.21 -1.58 5.35
N LYS A 107 -3.20 -0.41 6.01
CA LYS A 107 -4.40 0.40 6.23
C LYS A 107 -5.05 0.83 4.91
N SER A 108 -4.25 1.27 3.93
CA SER A 108 -4.76 1.66 2.61
C SER A 108 -5.49 0.52 1.89
N ILE A 109 -5.05 -0.73 2.05
CA ILE A 109 -5.71 -1.90 1.47
C ILE A 109 -7.10 -2.13 2.09
N PHE A 110 -7.21 -1.97 3.41
CA PHE A 110 -8.47 -2.12 4.14
C PHE A 110 -9.45 -1.00 3.80
N GLU A 111 -9.01 0.26 3.79
CA GLU A 111 -9.84 1.41 3.40
C GLU A 111 -10.42 1.22 1.99
N LYS A 112 -9.59 0.80 1.02
CA LYS A 112 -10.06 0.48 -0.34
C LYS A 112 -11.04 -0.69 -0.40
N ALA A 113 -11.02 -1.60 0.56
CA ALA A 113 -12.00 -2.69 0.62
C ALA A 113 -13.34 -2.20 1.17
N GLU A 114 -13.32 -1.40 2.24
CA GLU A 114 -14.51 -0.82 2.86
C GLU A 114 -15.22 0.17 1.95
N ASP A 115 -14.49 1.10 1.32
CA ASP A 115 -15.07 2.10 0.40
C ASP A 115 -15.82 1.45 -0.77
N LYS A 116 -15.29 0.31 -1.23
CA LYS A 116 -15.88 -0.46 -2.32
C LYS A 116 -17.18 -1.15 -1.87
N VAL A 117 -17.20 -1.74 -0.68
CA VAL A 117 -18.42 -2.30 -0.09
C VAL A 117 -19.49 -1.22 0.10
N ARG A 118 -19.11 -0.06 0.65
CA ARG A 118 -20.03 1.07 0.84
C ARG A 118 -20.62 1.58 -0.48
N SER A 119 -19.80 1.71 -1.51
CA SER A 119 -20.26 2.09 -2.86
C SER A 119 -21.27 1.10 -3.42
N ASP A 120 -21.00 -0.20 -3.33
CA ASP A 120 -21.90 -1.24 -3.82
C ASP A 120 -23.25 -1.18 -3.05
N TYR A 121 -23.26 -0.95 -1.73
CA TYR A 121 -24.49 -0.74 -0.94
C TYR A 121 -25.27 0.52 -1.34
N GLN A 122 -24.59 1.64 -1.58
CA GLN A 122 -25.25 2.89 -1.99
C GLN A 122 -25.94 2.74 -3.35
N GLN A 123 -25.31 2.01 -4.28
CA GLN A 123 -25.91 1.70 -5.58
C GLN A 123 -27.19 0.86 -5.44
N VAL A 124 -27.17 -0.18 -4.59
CA VAL A 124 -28.35 -1.01 -4.31
C VAL A 124 -29.46 -0.18 -3.65
N LEU A 125 -29.13 0.70 -2.70
CA LEU A 125 -30.11 1.59 -2.06
C LEU A 125 -30.72 2.59 -3.05
N MET A 126 -29.92 3.17 -3.95
CA MET A 126 -30.43 4.04 -5.01
C MET A 126 -31.39 3.30 -5.93
N LEU A 127 -31.02 2.10 -6.38
CA LEU A 127 -31.86 1.24 -7.21
C LEU A 127 -33.19 0.91 -6.51
N ALA A 128 -33.14 0.49 -5.23
CA ALA A 128 -34.32 0.19 -4.45
C ALA A 128 -35.23 1.43 -4.24
N GLY A 129 -34.64 2.60 -4.04
CA GLY A 129 -35.37 3.87 -3.93
C GLY A 129 -36.04 4.29 -5.25
N GLU A 130 -35.38 4.03 -6.38
CA GLU A 130 -35.93 4.27 -7.72
C GLU A 130 -37.10 3.33 -8.00
N ILE A 131 -36.96 2.04 -7.71
CA ILE A 131 -38.06 1.04 -7.79
C ILE A 131 -39.24 1.44 -6.89
N ALA A 132 -38.97 1.90 -5.65
CA ALA A 132 -40.02 2.31 -4.72
C ALA A 132 -40.75 3.61 -5.13
N LYS A 133 -40.15 4.46 -5.96
CA LYS A 133 -40.81 5.65 -6.54
C LYS A 133 -41.74 5.29 -7.69
N HIS A 134 -41.49 4.22 -8.43
CA HIS A 134 -42.29 3.77 -9.58
C HIS A 134 -43.33 2.68 -9.22
N ARG A 135 -43.98 2.80 -8.06
CA ARG A 135 -44.86 1.78 -7.43
C ARG A 135 -46.06 1.26 -8.26
N THR A 136 -46.40 1.84 -9.41
CA THR A 136 -47.71 1.63 -10.04
C THR A 136 -47.74 0.76 -11.29
N ASP A 137 -46.61 0.39 -11.89
CA ASP A 137 -46.63 -0.52 -13.04
C ASP A 137 -45.47 -1.54 -13.01
N PRO A 138 -45.75 -2.85 -12.88
CA PRO A 138 -44.73 -3.92 -12.86
C PRO A 138 -43.83 -3.90 -14.11
N GLU A 139 -44.35 -3.44 -15.24
CA GLU A 139 -43.62 -3.32 -16.50
C GLU A 139 -42.57 -2.21 -16.48
N GLU A 140 -42.85 -1.06 -15.84
CA GLU A 140 -41.87 0.03 -15.69
C GLU A 140 -40.73 -0.34 -14.74
N ILE A 141 -41.03 -1.07 -13.67
CA ILE A 141 -40.02 -1.60 -12.74
C ILE A 141 -39.13 -2.61 -13.46
N ALA A 142 -39.73 -3.53 -14.23
CA ALA A 142 -38.98 -4.49 -15.03
C ALA A 142 -38.08 -3.78 -16.06
N LYS A 143 -38.59 -2.72 -16.72
CA LYS A 143 -37.81 -1.90 -17.66
C LYS A 143 -36.65 -1.18 -16.97
N ALA A 144 -36.87 -0.56 -15.81
CA ALA A 144 -35.83 0.15 -15.07
C ALA A 144 -34.72 -0.81 -14.59
N VAL A 145 -35.09 -2.01 -14.12
CA VAL A 145 -34.13 -3.05 -13.74
C VAL A 145 -33.36 -3.57 -14.96
N VAL A 146 -34.03 -3.83 -16.08
CA VAL A 146 -33.40 -4.28 -17.33
C VAL A 146 -32.48 -3.20 -17.90
N ASP A 147 -32.89 -1.94 -17.90
CA ASP A 147 -32.06 -0.81 -18.35
C ASP A 147 -30.84 -0.63 -17.45
N TYR A 148 -30.98 -0.80 -16.13
CA TYR A 148 -29.85 -0.76 -15.20
C TYR A 148 -28.86 -1.91 -15.46
N ILE A 149 -29.35 -3.13 -15.63
CA ILE A 149 -28.53 -4.32 -15.95
C ILE A 149 -27.84 -4.17 -17.30
N ASN A 150 -28.52 -3.64 -18.32
CA ASN A 150 -27.96 -3.40 -19.65
C ASN A 150 -26.92 -2.27 -19.67
N LYS A 151 -27.08 -1.28 -18.79
CA LYS A 151 -26.11 -0.18 -18.62
C LYS A 151 -24.83 -0.63 -17.93
N GLU A 152 -24.88 -1.66 -17.09
CA GLU A 152 -23.69 -2.32 -16.52
C GLU A 152 -23.01 -3.30 -17.49
N SER A 153 -23.77 -3.98 -18.34
CA SER A 153 -23.23 -4.99 -19.28
C SER A 153 -22.68 -4.41 -20.60
N GLY A 154 -22.84 -3.11 -20.82
CA GLY A 154 -22.29 -2.37 -21.96
C GLY A 154 -20.94 -1.66 -21.73
N LYS A 155 -20.23 -1.96 -20.63
CA LYS A 155 -18.88 -1.44 -20.35
C LYS A 155 -17.82 -2.53 -20.39
#